data_AF-A0AA95LEM3-F1
#
_entry.id   AF-A0AA95LEM3-F1
#
_cell.length_a   1.000
_cell.length_b   1.000
_cell.length_c   1.000
_cell.angle_alpha   90.00
_cell.angle_beta   90.00
_cell.angle_gamma   90.00
#
_symmetry.space_group_name_H-M   'P 1'
#
loop_
_entity.id
_entity.type
_entity.pdbx_description
1 polymer ?
#
loop_
_entity_poly.entity_id
_entity_poly.type
_entity_poly.pdbx_seq_one_letter_code
_entity_poly.pdbx_strand_id
1 'polypeptide(L)'
;MKLANYTDVKAQELWKTLYLCAKENPKRKFHALYDKVYRPDILLEAWKRVKRKRGSGGVDGQTIEEIVTNYGERKFLNELYTQLKENKYNPSPVLRTYIPKENGKKRPLGIPTIKDRVVQMATKLVIEPIFEADFQECSFGFRPKRNAHQAMASIREASKRSSWVVDVDIQGYFDNINQEKLLKLIEQKINDRRILKLIRKWLRAGIMEEGNVRNPLTGTPQGGVISPLLANIYLNTLDKLWLKKFHHLGELVRYADDLVILTRTKQQAIESIQVLQAIMKKLDLTINRDKSRLVHLFDNKEGFDFLGFHNRKFEVHNKGGRPFYAMAHIPKKNAMKKMRAKIKAFTEPRTKLYLDIKELVKGLNRILQGYKNYYKISPIAFKWLNQIDWYVLERLTLFYNKKKNNRRKHGNLKTIQDEVNYLIVKLARN
;
A
#
# COMPACT_ATOMS: atom_id res chain seq x y z
N MET A 1 18.85 32.52 -10.61
CA MET A 1 19.60 31.23 -10.67
C MET A 1 18.72 30.15 -11.30
N LYS A 2 19.31 29.34 -12.20
CA LYS A 2 18.65 28.51 -13.23
C LYS A 2 17.82 27.35 -12.64
N LEU A 3 16.49 27.42 -12.74
CA LEU A 3 15.57 26.26 -12.62
C LEU A 3 15.01 25.85 -14.01
N ALA A 4 15.46 26.51 -15.09
CA ALA A 4 14.77 26.52 -16.37
C ALA A 4 14.99 25.29 -17.27
N ASN A 5 16.00 24.43 -17.03
CA ASN A 5 16.36 23.33 -17.96
C ASN A 5 16.47 21.95 -17.30
N TYR A 6 15.55 21.60 -16.39
CA TYR A 6 15.56 20.30 -15.70
C TYR A 6 14.39 19.43 -16.16
N THR A 7 14.65 18.55 -17.13
CA THR A 7 13.71 17.53 -17.60
C THR A 7 13.70 16.31 -16.66
N ASP A 8 12.54 15.64 -16.55
CA ASP A 8 12.29 14.46 -15.69
C ASP A 8 13.29 13.31 -15.92
N VAL A 9 13.95 13.30 -17.09
CA VAL A 9 14.95 12.33 -17.52
C VAL A 9 16.13 12.22 -16.53
N LYS A 10 16.62 13.35 -16.00
CA LYS A 10 17.82 13.38 -15.15
C LYS A 10 17.63 12.74 -13.78
N ALA A 11 16.43 12.84 -13.21
CA ALA A 11 16.08 12.19 -11.95
C ALA A 11 15.99 10.67 -12.12
N GLN A 12 15.42 10.21 -13.24
CA GLN A 12 15.31 8.80 -13.58
C GLN A 12 16.67 8.17 -13.91
N GLU A 13 17.53 8.90 -14.61
CA GLU A 13 18.92 8.49 -14.87
C GLU A 13 19.70 8.28 -13.57
N LEU A 14 19.64 9.25 -12.64
CA LEU A 14 20.27 9.12 -11.33
C LEU A 14 19.76 7.86 -10.60
N TRP A 15 18.45 7.65 -10.61
CA TRP A 15 17.83 6.48 -9.99
C TRP A 15 18.38 5.18 -10.58
N LYS A 16 18.42 5.08 -11.92
CA LYS A 16 18.93 3.90 -12.63
C LYS A 16 20.40 3.65 -12.33
N THR A 17 21.23 4.69 -12.34
CA THR A 17 22.66 4.58 -12.06
C THR A 17 22.91 4.07 -10.64
N LEU A 18 22.25 4.66 -9.63
CA LEU A 18 22.40 4.23 -8.24
C LEU A 18 21.94 2.77 -8.05
N TYR A 19 20.84 2.38 -8.70
CA TYR A 19 20.34 1.01 -8.67
C TYR A 19 21.35 0.02 -9.27
N LEU A 20 21.87 0.32 -10.47
CA LEU A 20 22.83 -0.55 -11.15
C LEU A 20 24.13 -0.69 -10.36
N CYS A 21 24.69 0.41 -9.84
CA CYS A 21 25.88 0.36 -8.99
C CYS A 21 25.67 -0.46 -7.72
N ALA A 22 24.48 -0.39 -7.11
CA ALA A 22 24.14 -1.16 -5.90
C ALA A 22 23.97 -2.65 -6.24
N LYS A 23 23.42 -2.96 -7.42
CA LYS A 23 23.21 -4.32 -7.89
C LYS A 23 24.50 -5.01 -8.26
N GLU A 24 25.40 -4.30 -8.93
CA GLU A 24 26.71 -4.80 -9.35
C GLU A 24 27.62 -5.08 -8.15
N ASN A 25 27.61 -4.19 -7.14
CA ASN A 25 28.38 -4.39 -5.92
C ASN A 25 27.49 -4.30 -4.66
N PRO A 26 26.97 -5.44 -4.17
CA PRO A 26 26.12 -5.49 -2.99
C PRO A 26 26.80 -5.04 -1.69
N LYS A 27 28.14 -4.97 -1.62
CA LYS A 27 28.85 -4.49 -0.41
C LYS A 27 29.20 -3.01 -0.48
N ARG A 28 28.92 -2.34 -1.61
CA ARG A 28 29.21 -0.92 -1.80
C ARG A 28 28.48 -0.05 -0.79
N LYS A 29 29.23 0.86 -0.17
CA LYS A 29 28.67 1.98 0.60
C LYS A 29 28.62 3.23 -0.29
N PHE A 30 27.49 3.92 -0.25
CA PHE A 30 27.26 5.13 -1.02
C PHE A 30 27.59 6.35 -0.18
N HIS A 31 28.37 7.26 -0.76
CA HIS A 31 28.80 8.52 -0.16
C HIS A 31 28.23 9.68 -0.97
N ALA A 32 28.25 10.90 -0.40
CA ALA A 32 27.83 12.13 -1.08
C ALA A 32 26.47 11.98 -1.81
N LEU A 33 25.44 11.67 -1.03
CA LEU A 33 24.06 11.55 -1.50
C LEU A 33 23.25 12.81 -1.17
N TYR A 34 23.60 13.52 -0.11
CA TYR A 34 22.85 14.70 0.36
C TYR A 34 22.82 15.82 -0.68
N ASP A 35 23.91 16.03 -1.43
CA ASP A 35 23.96 17.00 -2.51
C ASP A 35 23.03 16.66 -3.68
N LYS A 36 22.65 15.38 -3.82
CA LYS A 36 21.67 14.94 -4.81
C LYS A 36 20.24 15.25 -4.36
N VAL A 37 19.96 15.29 -3.06
CA VAL A 37 18.62 15.55 -2.51
C VAL A 37 18.14 16.95 -2.87
N TYR A 38 19.01 17.96 -2.76
CA TYR A 38 18.65 19.34 -3.08
C TYR A 38 18.88 19.69 -4.55
N ARG A 39 19.16 18.72 -5.44
CA ARG A 39 19.25 19.06 -6.87
C ARG A 39 17.90 19.61 -7.36
N PRO A 40 17.89 20.68 -8.18
CA PRO A 40 16.64 21.27 -8.66
C PRO A 40 15.71 20.29 -9.39
N ASP A 41 16.26 19.36 -10.19
CA ASP A 41 15.49 18.32 -10.88
C ASP A 41 14.85 17.33 -9.90
N ILE A 42 15.56 16.95 -8.84
CA ILE A 42 15.05 16.04 -7.80
C ILE A 42 13.97 16.70 -6.96
N LEU A 43 14.16 17.96 -6.55
CA LEU A 43 13.14 18.72 -5.81
C LEU A 43 11.87 18.94 -6.63
N LEU A 44 12.01 19.25 -7.93
CA LEU A 44 10.88 19.40 -8.84
C LEU A 44 10.10 18.09 -9.00
N GLU A 45 10.78 16.97 -9.25
CA GLU A 45 10.15 15.65 -9.35
C GLU A 45 9.49 15.23 -8.03
N ALA A 46 10.13 15.51 -6.90
CA ALA A 46 9.57 15.29 -5.58
C ALA A 46 8.26 16.07 -5.38
N TRP A 47 8.25 17.35 -5.75
CA TRP A 47 7.07 18.21 -5.70
C TRP A 47 5.94 17.72 -6.60
N LYS A 48 6.23 17.36 -7.86
CA LYS A 48 5.24 16.77 -8.77
C LYS A 48 4.55 15.55 -8.15
N ARG A 49 5.32 14.65 -7.51
CA ARG A 49 4.76 13.45 -6.85
C ARG A 49 3.92 13.78 -5.63
N VAL A 50 4.31 14.79 -4.84
CA VAL A 50 3.53 15.26 -3.67
C VAL A 50 2.24 15.92 -4.13
N LYS A 51 2.31 16.85 -5.09
CA LYS A 51 1.18 17.56 -5.70
C LYS A 51 0.12 16.61 -6.24
N ARG A 52 0.54 15.55 -6.97
CA ARG A 52 -0.36 14.52 -7.52
C ARG A 52 -1.18 13.79 -6.46
N LYS A 53 -0.68 13.65 -5.23
CA LYS A 53 -1.40 12.97 -4.14
C LYS A 53 -2.51 13.81 -3.51
N ARG A 54 -2.56 15.14 -3.76
CA ARG A 54 -3.58 16.08 -3.25
C ARG A 54 -3.86 15.93 -1.74
N GLY A 55 -2.81 15.69 -0.95
CA GLY A 55 -2.96 15.48 0.49
C GLY A 55 -2.99 16.82 1.25
N SER A 56 -3.81 16.90 2.30
CA SER A 56 -3.99 18.09 3.16
C SER A 56 -2.68 18.64 3.74
N GLY A 57 -2.72 19.90 4.17
CA GLY A 57 -1.62 20.57 4.90
C GLY A 57 -1.27 19.87 6.22
N GLY A 58 -0.09 20.21 6.75
CA GLY A 58 0.37 19.73 8.05
C GLY A 58 -0.03 20.70 9.17
N VAL A 59 0.80 20.76 10.21
CA VAL A 59 0.61 21.68 11.35
C VAL A 59 0.66 23.16 10.97
N ASP A 60 1.23 23.49 9.80
CA ASP A 60 1.38 24.84 9.26
C ASP A 60 0.16 25.32 8.47
N GLY A 61 -0.85 24.47 8.24
CA GLY A 61 -2.08 24.82 7.53
C GLY A 61 -1.91 25.07 6.02
N GLN A 62 -0.67 25.18 5.52
CA GLN A 62 -0.37 25.47 4.12
C GLN A 62 -0.96 24.41 3.19
N THR A 63 -1.64 24.85 2.13
CA THR A 63 -2.28 23.97 1.13
C THR A 63 -1.47 23.89 -0.16
N ILE A 64 -1.73 22.85 -0.97
CA ILE A 64 -1.08 22.70 -2.28
C ILE A 64 -1.57 23.80 -3.21
N GLU A 65 -2.86 24.10 -3.16
CA GLU A 65 -3.52 25.13 -3.95
C GLU A 65 -2.90 26.50 -3.70
N GLU A 66 -2.73 26.89 -2.43
CA GLU A 66 -2.08 28.16 -2.04
C GLU A 66 -0.65 28.28 -2.57
N ILE A 67 0.13 27.19 -2.51
CA ILE A 67 1.49 27.17 -3.06
C ILE A 67 1.48 27.42 -4.58
N VAL A 68 0.51 26.83 -5.28
CA VAL A 68 0.40 26.90 -6.73
C VAL A 68 -0.10 28.26 -7.19
N THR A 69 -1.13 28.82 -6.55
CA THR A 69 -1.82 30.02 -7.03
C THR A 69 -1.20 31.31 -6.52
N ASN A 70 -0.80 31.35 -5.23
CA ASN A 70 -0.46 32.61 -4.57
C ASN A 70 1.04 32.71 -4.30
N TYR A 71 1.63 31.66 -3.72
CA TYR A 71 3.01 31.71 -3.26
C TYR A 71 4.05 31.49 -4.37
N GLY A 72 3.68 30.66 -5.35
CA GLY A 72 4.50 30.32 -6.51
C GLY A 72 5.41 29.10 -6.27
N GLU A 73 5.24 28.08 -7.11
CA GLU A 73 5.98 26.81 -7.01
C GLU A 73 7.51 27.02 -7.10
N ARG A 74 7.96 27.92 -7.98
CA ARG A 74 9.39 28.21 -8.18
C ARG A 74 10.02 28.82 -6.94
N LYS A 75 9.32 29.74 -6.27
CA LYS A 75 9.79 30.38 -5.04
C LYS A 75 9.91 29.33 -3.93
N PHE A 76 8.86 28.54 -3.73
CA PHE A 76 8.84 27.43 -2.77
C PHE A 76 10.00 26.45 -2.94
N LEU A 77 10.27 25.99 -4.17
CA LEU A 77 11.36 25.07 -4.44
C LEU A 77 12.75 25.70 -4.25
N ASN A 78 12.91 26.99 -4.58
CA ASN A 78 14.17 27.71 -4.36
C ASN A 78 14.46 27.89 -2.86
N GLU A 79 13.46 28.17 -2.05
CA GLU A 79 13.65 28.29 -0.60
C GLU A 79 14.05 26.94 0.01
N LEU A 80 13.39 25.86 -0.41
CA LEU A 80 13.79 24.50 -0.03
C LEU A 80 15.22 24.16 -0.45
N TYR A 81 15.60 24.52 -1.68
CA TYR A 81 16.97 24.35 -2.19
C TYR A 81 17.98 25.04 -1.26
N THR A 82 17.77 26.32 -0.96
CA THR A 82 18.68 27.12 -0.13
C THR A 82 18.74 26.55 1.29
N GLN A 83 17.60 26.25 1.91
CA GLN A 83 17.54 25.67 3.26
C GLN A 83 18.30 24.34 3.36
N LEU A 84 18.19 23.47 2.35
CA LEU A 84 18.90 22.19 2.33
C LEU A 84 20.40 22.38 2.08
N LYS A 85 20.77 23.21 1.10
CA LYS A 85 22.17 23.48 0.76
C LYS A 85 22.94 24.09 1.93
N GLU A 86 22.31 25.00 2.66
CA GLU A 86 22.89 25.67 3.84
C GLU A 86 22.72 24.86 5.14
N ASN A 87 22.15 23.65 5.08
CA ASN A 87 21.85 22.80 6.24
C ASN A 87 20.93 23.44 7.31
N LYS A 88 20.13 24.44 6.92
CA LYS A 88 19.15 25.13 7.77
C LYS A 88 17.80 24.42 7.87
N TYR A 89 17.57 23.38 7.05
CA TYR A 89 16.32 22.61 7.11
C TYR A 89 16.14 21.87 8.45
N ASN A 90 14.96 22.07 9.06
CA ASN A 90 14.48 21.31 10.20
C ASN A 90 13.02 20.90 9.95
N PRO A 91 12.66 19.62 10.19
CA PRO A 91 11.28 19.18 10.03
C PRO A 91 10.38 19.77 11.12
N SER A 92 9.14 20.03 10.75
CA SER A 92 8.10 20.41 11.69
C SER A 92 7.51 19.16 12.36
N PRO A 93 6.86 19.31 13.53
CA PRO A 93 6.04 18.25 14.10
C PRO A 93 4.97 17.77 13.10
N VAL A 94 4.65 16.47 13.12
CA VAL A 94 3.59 15.90 12.28
C VAL A 94 2.23 16.10 12.92
N LEU A 95 1.22 16.46 12.13
CA LEU A 95 -0.15 16.63 12.62
C LEU A 95 -0.81 15.27 12.83
N ARG A 96 -1.32 15.00 14.03
CA ARG A 96 -2.05 13.76 14.34
C ARG A 96 -3.44 13.77 13.71
N THR A 97 -3.78 12.70 13.00
CA THR A 97 -5.15 12.43 12.54
C THR A 97 -5.50 10.96 12.73
N TYR A 98 -6.79 10.64 12.68
CA TYR A 98 -7.29 9.29 12.94
C TYR A 98 -8.14 8.78 11.79
N ILE A 99 -7.76 7.63 11.24
CA ILE A 99 -8.58 6.89 10.27
C ILE A 99 -9.30 5.74 10.98
N PRO A 100 -10.64 5.61 10.86
CA PRO A 100 -11.35 4.48 11.45
C PRO A 100 -10.90 3.15 10.82
N LYS A 101 -10.58 2.15 11.66
CA LYS A 101 -10.34 0.76 11.25
C LYS A 101 -11.65 -0.02 11.18
N GLU A 102 -11.61 -1.16 10.49
CA GLU A 102 -12.75 -2.09 10.37
C GLU A 102 -13.23 -2.63 11.74
N ASN A 103 -12.36 -2.72 12.73
CA ASN A 103 -12.64 -3.26 14.06
C ASN A 103 -13.06 -2.19 15.09
N GLY A 104 -13.48 -1.00 14.64
CA GLY A 104 -13.87 0.12 15.52
C GLY A 104 -12.71 0.88 16.15
N LYS A 105 -11.49 0.31 16.18
CA LYS A 105 -10.28 1.03 16.62
C LYS A 105 -9.93 2.14 15.62
N LYS A 106 -9.21 3.16 16.06
CA LYS A 106 -8.68 4.21 15.16
C LYS A 106 -7.23 3.88 14.79
N ARG A 107 -6.86 4.09 13.53
CA ARG A 107 -5.47 4.07 13.04
C ARG A 107 -4.95 5.50 13.13
N PRO A 108 -3.96 5.75 13.99
CA PRO A 108 -3.32 7.05 13.99
C PRO A 108 -2.52 7.27 12.70
N LEU A 109 -2.49 8.51 12.22
CA LEU A 109 -1.58 8.97 11.17
C LEU A 109 -0.92 10.27 11.62
N GLY A 110 0.32 10.47 11.22
CA GLY A 110 1.03 11.75 11.26
C GLY A 110 1.10 12.33 9.85
N ILE A 111 0.50 13.49 9.64
CA ILE A 111 0.56 14.25 8.38
C ILE A 111 1.70 15.27 8.50
N PRO A 112 2.82 15.10 7.77
CA PRO A 112 3.87 16.12 7.73
C PRO A 112 3.43 17.33 6.91
N THR A 113 4.09 18.46 7.13
CA THR A 113 3.93 19.66 6.30
C THR A 113 4.22 19.36 4.82
N ILE A 114 3.73 20.20 3.91
CA ILE A 114 4.02 20.04 2.48
C ILE A 114 5.53 20.11 2.23
N LYS A 115 6.20 21.07 2.87
CA LYS A 115 7.66 21.22 2.88
C LYS A 115 8.35 19.90 3.24
N ASP A 116 7.98 19.30 4.37
CA ASP A 116 8.60 18.06 4.83
C ASP A 116 8.31 16.87 3.91
N ARG A 117 7.11 16.79 3.34
CA ARG A 117 6.77 15.75 2.36
C ARG A 117 7.62 15.85 1.09
N VAL A 118 7.92 17.07 0.63
CA VAL A 118 8.79 17.27 -0.54
C VAL A 118 10.23 16.86 -0.23
N VAL A 119 10.80 17.25 0.92
CA VAL A 119 12.16 16.84 1.28
C VAL A 119 12.26 15.34 1.53
N GLN A 120 11.26 14.74 2.19
CA GLN A 120 11.16 13.29 2.36
C GLN A 120 11.07 12.57 1.02
N MET A 121 10.27 13.09 0.08
CA MET A 121 10.17 12.53 -1.27
C MET A 121 11.51 12.64 -2.01
N ALA A 122 12.16 13.80 -1.98
CA ALA A 122 13.45 14.02 -2.62
C ALA A 122 14.52 13.06 -2.08
N THR A 123 14.58 12.89 -0.76
CA THR A 123 15.50 11.91 -0.14
C THR A 123 15.13 10.49 -0.53
N LYS A 124 13.84 10.15 -0.54
CA LYS A 124 13.35 8.85 -1.01
C LYS A 124 13.81 8.57 -2.44
N LEU A 125 13.68 9.52 -3.37
CA LEU A 125 14.12 9.36 -4.77
C LEU A 125 15.60 8.99 -4.90
N VAL A 126 16.43 9.56 -4.03
CA VAL A 126 17.89 9.33 -4.02
C VAL A 126 18.25 7.99 -3.40
N ILE A 127 17.62 7.60 -2.28
CA ILE A 127 18.06 6.42 -1.52
C ILE A 127 17.29 5.13 -1.88
N GLU A 128 16.04 5.22 -2.33
CA GLU A 128 15.23 4.06 -2.75
C GLU A 128 15.94 3.12 -3.74
N PRO A 129 16.63 3.58 -4.81
CA PRO A 129 17.28 2.68 -5.76
C PRO A 129 18.37 1.80 -5.13
N ILE A 130 19.08 2.33 -4.12
CA ILE A 130 20.16 1.62 -3.43
C ILE A 130 19.61 0.44 -2.63
N PHE A 131 18.47 0.64 -1.96
CA PHE A 131 17.82 -0.41 -1.17
C PHE A 131 16.97 -1.35 -2.03
N GLU A 132 16.35 -0.84 -3.10
CA GLU A 132 15.55 -1.64 -4.04
C GLU A 132 16.39 -2.73 -4.71
N ALA A 133 17.66 -2.47 -5.03
CA ALA A 133 18.59 -3.47 -5.56
C ALA A 133 18.81 -4.68 -4.62
N ASP A 134 18.58 -4.47 -3.33
CA ASP A 134 18.84 -5.39 -2.21
C ASP A 134 17.58 -6.06 -1.65
N PHE A 135 16.39 -5.58 -2.03
CA PHE A 135 15.12 -6.15 -1.59
C PHE A 135 14.83 -7.48 -2.27
N GLN A 136 14.29 -8.41 -1.49
CA GLN A 136 14.06 -9.79 -1.92
C GLN A 136 12.78 -9.96 -2.74
N GLU A 137 12.75 -10.94 -3.64
CA GLU A 137 11.59 -11.21 -4.52
C GLU A 137 10.30 -11.55 -3.76
N CYS A 138 10.42 -12.09 -2.54
CA CYS A 138 9.28 -12.39 -1.66
C CYS A 138 8.56 -11.14 -1.13
N SER A 139 9.13 -9.94 -1.28
CA SER A 139 8.57 -8.69 -0.76
C SER A 139 7.93 -7.84 -1.86
N PHE A 140 6.66 -7.49 -1.72
CA PHE A 140 5.89 -6.79 -2.76
C PHE A 140 5.42 -5.39 -2.34
N GLY A 141 5.18 -5.18 -1.05
CA GLY A 141 4.53 -3.96 -0.55
C GLY A 141 5.42 -2.71 -0.72
N PHE A 142 4.82 -1.60 -1.13
CA PHE A 142 5.46 -0.27 -1.25
C PHE A 142 6.70 -0.19 -2.15
N ARG A 143 6.90 -1.16 -3.06
CA ARG A 143 8.05 -1.19 -3.97
C ARG A 143 7.68 -0.74 -5.39
N PRO A 144 8.59 -0.08 -6.13
CA PRO A 144 8.38 0.25 -7.53
C PRO A 144 8.08 -1.00 -8.37
N LYS A 145 7.09 -0.92 -9.27
CA LYS A 145 6.70 -2.02 -10.19
C LYS A 145 6.28 -3.33 -9.50
N ARG A 146 6.06 -3.31 -8.18
CA ARG A 146 5.48 -4.42 -7.41
C ARG A 146 4.04 -4.10 -7.02
N ASN A 147 3.16 -5.09 -7.07
CA ASN A 147 1.75 -4.91 -6.71
C ASN A 147 1.17 -6.12 -5.96
N ALA A 148 -0.04 -5.93 -5.42
CA ALA A 148 -0.72 -6.97 -4.66
C ALA A 148 -1.01 -8.23 -5.51
N HIS A 149 -1.31 -8.06 -6.80
CA HIS A 149 -1.62 -9.19 -7.69
C HIS A 149 -0.43 -10.13 -7.90
N GLN A 150 0.78 -9.59 -7.97
CA GLN A 150 2.00 -10.40 -8.02
C GLN A 150 2.21 -11.20 -6.73
N ALA A 151 1.89 -10.62 -5.56
CA ALA A 151 1.91 -11.37 -4.30
C ALA A 151 0.88 -12.51 -4.33
N MET A 152 -0.34 -12.26 -4.82
CA MET A 152 -1.36 -13.30 -4.99
C MET A 152 -0.91 -14.40 -5.97
N ALA A 153 -0.25 -14.03 -7.07
CA ALA A 153 0.30 -14.98 -8.03
C ALA A 153 1.39 -15.86 -7.40
N SER A 154 2.28 -15.27 -6.59
CA SER A 154 3.28 -16.01 -5.82
C SER A 154 2.65 -17.01 -4.84
N ILE A 155 1.60 -16.58 -4.11
CA ILE A 155 0.80 -17.47 -3.25
C ILE A 155 0.19 -18.63 -4.06
N ARG A 156 -0.41 -18.34 -5.23
CA ARG A 156 -1.00 -19.36 -6.09
C ARG A 156 0.03 -20.40 -6.52
N GLU A 157 1.22 -19.97 -6.96
CA GLU A 157 2.29 -20.88 -7.36
C GLU A 157 2.83 -21.69 -6.18
N ALA A 158 3.14 -21.04 -5.06
CA ALA A 158 3.61 -21.72 -3.84
C ALA A 158 2.58 -22.73 -3.30
N SER A 159 1.28 -22.46 -3.46
CA SER A 159 0.21 -23.34 -3.00
C SER A 159 0.14 -24.68 -3.75
N LYS A 160 0.75 -24.80 -4.94
CA LYS A 160 0.78 -26.06 -5.70
C LYS A 160 1.55 -27.17 -4.98
N ARG A 161 2.55 -26.78 -4.19
CA ARG A 161 3.43 -27.69 -3.42
C ARG A 161 3.23 -27.64 -1.90
N SER A 162 2.29 -26.80 -1.45
CA SER A 162 2.07 -26.49 -0.04
C SER A 162 0.66 -26.89 0.40
N SER A 163 0.55 -27.33 1.65
CA SER A 163 -0.72 -27.74 2.27
C SER A 163 -1.09 -26.88 3.47
N TRP A 164 -0.12 -26.14 4.03
CA TRP A 164 -0.31 -25.32 5.22
C TRP A 164 0.10 -23.87 4.95
N VAL A 165 -0.58 -22.93 5.60
CA VAL A 165 -0.25 -21.50 5.57
C VAL A 165 -0.13 -20.98 6.99
N VAL A 166 0.97 -20.31 7.26
CA VAL A 166 1.17 -19.50 8.46
C VAL A 166 0.84 -18.06 8.09
N ASP A 167 -0.31 -17.57 8.57
CA ASP A 167 -0.74 -16.17 8.44
C ASP A 167 -0.24 -15.37 9.64
N VAL A 168 0.47 -14.27 9.42
CA VAL A 168 1.15 -13.51 10.48
C VAL A 168 0.87 -12.02 10.38
N ASP A 169 0.43 -11.44 11.50
CA ASP A 169 0.21 -10.01 11.68
C ASP A 169 1.22 -9.46 12.70
N ILE A 170 1.89 -8.35 12.36
CA ILE A 170 2.82 -7.67 13.26
C ILE A 170 2.06 -6.62 14.07
N GLN A 171 2.18 -6.67 15.40
CA GLN A 171 1.48 -5.73 16.27
C GLN A 171 2.09 -4.33 16.16
N GLY A 172 1.27 -3.35 15.75
CA GLY A 172 1.64 -1.93 15.78
C GLY A 172 2.92 -1.63 14.99
N TYR A 173 3.12 -2.29 13.84
CA TYR A 173 4.41 -2.33 13.17
C TYR A 173 5.10 -0.97 13.03
N PHE A 174 4.41 0.03 12.45
CA PHE A 174 4.99 1.36 12.25
C PHE A 174 5.32 2.10 13.56
N ASP A 175 4.61 1.83 14.65
CA ASP A 175 4.82 2.48 15.95
C ASP A 175 5.96 1.81 16.76
N ASN A 176 6.29 0.55 16.44
CA ASN A 176 7.23 -0.28 17.20
C ASN A 176 8.60 -0.46 16.53
N ILE A 177 8.85 0.13 15.36
CA ILE A 177 10.18 0.04 14.71
C ILE A 177 11.25 0.66 15.61
N ASN A 178 12.29 -0.10 15.96
CA ASN A 178 13.44 0.42 16.70
C ASN A 178 14.25 1.36 15.78
N GLN A 179 14.23 2.67 16.11
CA GLN A 179 14.85 3.72 15.31
C GLN A 179 16.37 3.56 15.21
N GLU A 180 17.04 3.10 16.27
CA GLU A 180 18.49 2.92 16.27
C GLU A 180 18.91 1.75 15.38
N LYS A 181 18.21 0.62 15.49
CA LYS A 181 18.43 -0.53 14.60
C LYS A 181 18.16 -0.17 13.15
N LEU A 182 17.09 0.57 12.88
CA LEU A 182 16.79 1.07 11.54
C LEU A 182 17.93 1.94 10.98
N LEU A 183 18.44 2.90 11.75
CA LEU A 183 19.55 3.75 11.32
C LEU A 183 20.82 2.92 11.03
N LYS A 184 21.14 1.93 11.87
CA LYS A 184 22.25 1.00 11.65
C LYS A 184 22.07 0.21 10.34
N LEU A 185 20.86 -0.24 10.01
CA LEU A 185 20.58 -0.93 8.75
C LEU A 185 20.77 -0.01 7.54
N ILE A 186 20.41 1.26 7.65
CA ILE A 186 20.62 2.25 6.59
C ILE A 186 22.13 2.53 6.41
N GLU A 187 22.87 2.64 7.52
CA GLU A 187 24.33 2.86 7.56
C GLU A 187 25.14 1.74 6.90
N GLN A 188 24.58 0.52 6.78
CA GLN A 188 25.22 -0.56 6.05
C GLN A 188 25.40 -0.25 4.56
N LYS A 189 24.53 0.60 3.99
CA LYS A 189 24.52 0.95 2.56
C LYS A 189 24.85 2.42 2.31
N ILE A 190 24.54 3.31 3.24
CA ILE A 190 24.72 4.75 3.09
C ILE A 190 25.70 5.26 4.12
N ASN A 191 26.82 5.78 3.66
CA ASN A 191 27.84 6.45 4.47
C ASN A 191 27.86 7.97 4.18
N ASP A 192 26.68 8.59 4.21
CA ASP A 192 26.51 10.04 4.20
C ASP A 192 25.82 10.48 5.49
N ARG A 193 26.60 11.08 6.41
CA ARG A 193 26.13 11.52 7.72
C ARG A 193 24.98 12.53 7.64
N ARG A 194 24.89 13.31 6.56
CA ARG A 194 23.83 14.32 6.39
C ARG A 194 22.49 13.66 6.07
N ILE A 195 22.47 12.62 5.24
CA ILE A 195 21.28 11.80 4.99
C ILE A 195 20.80 11.12 6.28
N LEU A 196 21.73 10.49 7.02
CA LEU A 196 21.41 9.82 8.28
C LEU A 196 20.85 10.81 9.32
N LYS A 197 21.43 12.01 9.42
CA LYS A 197 20.94 13.09 10.27
C LYS A 197 19.53 13.52 9.86
N LEU A 198 19.25 13.64 8.56
CA LEU A 198 17.95 14.02 8.04
C LEU A 198 16.87 12.98 8.39
N ILE A 199 17.16 11.70 8.19
CA ILE A 199 16.26 10.59 8.56
C ILE A 199 16.02 10.58 10.07
N ARG A 200 17.08 10.73 10.87
CA ARG A 200 16.98 10.82 12.34
C ARG A 200 16.12 11.99 12.78
N LYS A 201 16.23 13.16 12.15
CA LYS A 201 15.37 14.32 12.43
C LYS A 201 13.89 14.00 12.18
N TRP A 202 13.54 13.27 11.12
CA TRP A 202 12.14 12.87 10.87
C TRP A 202 11.62 11.82 11.85
N LEU A 203 12.45 10.86 12.22
CA LEU A 203 12.07 9.82 13.20
C LEU A 203 11.81 10.42 14.59
N ARG A 204 12.54 11.47 14.95
CA ARG A 204 12.40 12.21 16.21
C ARG A 204 11.48 13.43 16.12
N ALA A 205 10.91 13.71 14.94
CA ALA A 205 9.98 14.83 14.80
C ALA A 205 8.76 14.57 15.69
N GLY A 206 8.42 15.54 16.51
CA GLY A 206 7.29 15.43 17.43
C GLY A 206 5.97 15.21 16.70
N ILE A 207 4.99 14.65 17.39
CA ILE A 207 3.62 14.49 16.94
C ILE A 207 2.80 15.57 17.65
N MET A 208 2.17 16.46 16.88
CA MET A 208 1.25 17.48 17.39
C MET A 208 -0.15 16.87 17.52
N GLU A 209 -0.65 16.81 18.74
CA GLU A 209 -1.98 16.30 19.07
C GLU A 209 -2.61 17.19 20.16
N GLU A 210 -3.79 17.75 19.88
CA GLU A 210 -4.54 18.60 20.83
C GLU A 210 -3.70 19.75 21.44
N GLY A 211 -2.88 20.40 20.61
CA GLY A 211 -2.01 21.52 21.03
C GLY A 211 -0.73 21.08 21.74
N ASN A 212 -0.53 19.79 22.00
CA ASN A 212 0.66 19.25 22.66
C ASN A 212 1.58 18.52 21.67
N VAL A 213 2.89 18.74 21.80
CA VAL A 213 3.90 18.03 21.01
C VAL A 213 4.47 16.87 21.82
N ARG A 214 4.31 15.65 21.32
CA ARG A 214 4.90 14.44 21.91
C ARG A 214 6.01 13.89 21.03
N ASN A 215 7.17 13.62 21.59
CA ASN A 215 8.30 13.06 20.84
C ASN A 215 8.29 11.53 20.94
N PRO A 216 8.11 10.79 19.83
CA PRO A 216 8.13 9.33 19.88
C PRO A 216 9.55 8.81 20.08
N LEU A 217 9.70 7.84 21.01
CA LEU A 217 10.97 7.13 21.24
C LEU A 217 11.17 5.96 20.26
N THR A 218 10.08 5.44 19.69
CA THR A 218 10.06 4.32 18.75
C THR A 218 9.16 4.61 17.57
N GLY A 219 9.31 3.81 16.53
CA GLY A 219 8.46 3.86 15.36
C GLY A 219 8.87 4.90 14.32
N THR A 220 8.05 4.98 13.29
CA THR A 220 8.16 5.95 12.20
C THR A 220 6.79 6.63 12.03
N PRO A 221 6.72 7.96 11.84
CA PRO A 221 5.44 8.63 11.67
C PRO A 221 4.62 8.02 10.53
N GLN A 222 3.48 7.43 10.86
CA GLN A 222 2.60 6.78 9.88
C GLN A 222 1.94 7.84 9.00
N GLY A 223 2.40 8.00 7.76
CA GLY A 223 1.94 9.07 6.86
C GLY A 223 3.07 9.90 6.26
N GLY A 224 4.30 9.77 6.80
CA GLY A 224 5.51 10.23 6.14
C GLY A 224 5.71 9.56 4.78
N VAL A 225 6.20 10.31 3.81
CA VAL A 225 6.43 9.83 2.43
C VAL A 225 7.52 8.76 2.41
N ILE A 226 8.52 8.89 3.26
CA ILE A 226 9.67 7.99 3.34
C ILE A 226 9.40 6.77 4.23
N SER A 227 8.43 6.85 5.16
CA SER A 227 8.15 5.80 6.15
C SER A 227 7.95 4.39 5.54
N PRO A 228 7.24 4.21 4.41
CA PRO A 228 7.11 2.89 3.78
C PRO A 228 8.45 2.28 3.33
N LEU A 229 9.38 3.10 2.84
CA LEU A 229 10.72 2.63 2.46
C LEU A 229 11.51 2.20 3.70
N LEU A 230 11.49 3.02 4.76
CA LEU A 230 12.16 2.72 6.03
C LEU A 230 11.65 1.41 6.64
N ALA A 231 10.32 1.23 6.63
CA ALA A 231 9.68 -0.03 7.01
C ALA A 231 10.19 -1.22 6.19
N ASN A 232 10.31 -1.08 4.87
CA ASN A 232 10.84 -2.17 4.05
C ASN A 232 12.32 -2.45 4.31
N ILE A 233 13.15 -1.43 4.56
CA ILE A 233 14.56 -1.60 4.94
C ILE A 233 14.67 -2.43 6.22
N TYR A 234 13.82 -2.14 7.21
CA TYR A 234 13.81 -2.86 8.48
C TYR A 234 13.48 -4.35 8.30
N LEU A 235 12.35 -4.66 7.65
CA LEU A 235 11.90 -6.03 7.43
C LEU A 235 12.68 -6.79 6.36
N ASN A 236 13.48 -6.14 5.53
CA ASN A 236 14.38 -6.85 4.61
C ASN A 236 15.39 -7.74 5.35
N THR A 237 15.68 -7.44 6.62
CA THR A 237 16.47 -8.32 7.49
C THR A 237 15.82 -9.69 7.66
N LEU A 238 14.50 -9.72 7.87
CA LEU A 238 13.72 -10.95 7.91
C LEU A 238 13.77 -11.67 6.57
N ASP A 239 13.48 -10.95 5.47
CA ASP A 239 13.44 -11.54 4.13
C ASP A 239 14.77 -12.21 3.76
N LYS A 240 15.89 -11.52 4.01
CA LYS A 240 17.25 -12.05 3.76
C LYS A 240 17.57 -13.26 4.62
N LEU A 241 17.27 -13.21 5.92
CA LEU A 241 17.51 -14.34 6.81
C LEU A 241 16.66 -15.56 6.42
N TRP A 242 15.40 -15.33 6.07
CA TRP A 242 14.49 -16.37 5.62
C TRP A 242 15.02 -17.07 4.38
N LEU A 243 15.28 -16.31 3.31
CA LEU A 243 15.76 -16.90 2.06
C LEU A 243 17.12 -17.58 2.22
N LYS A 244 18.03 -16.99 3.01
CA LYS A 244 19.37 -17.57 3.19
C LYS A 244 19.38 -18.85 4.03
N LYS A 245 18.57 -18.94 5.08
CA LYS A 245 18.67 -20.02 6.09
C LYS A 245 17.44 -20.90 6.22
N PHE A 246 16.25 -20.39 5.92
CA PHE A 246 14.98 -21.00 6.28
C PHE A 246 14.04 -21.25 5.09
N HIS A 247 14.50 -21.04 3.85
CA HIS A 247 13.70 -21.27 2.64
C HIS A 247 13.21 -22.73 2.51
N HIS A 248 13.92 -23.68 3.11
CA HIS A 248 13.53 -25.08 3.15
C HIS A 248 12.26 -25.35 3.99
N LEU A 249 11.91 -24.44 4.91
CA LEU A 249 10.69 -24.55 5.72
C LEU A 249 9.45 -24.14 4.91
N GLY A 250 9.59 -23.16 4.02
CA GLY A 250 8.48 -22.70 3.20
C GLY A 250 8.72 -21.43 2.41
N GLU A 251 7.75 -21.12 1.55
CA GLU A 251 7.74 -19.94 0.69
C GLU A 251 7.16 -18.75 1.43
N LEU A 252 8.00 -17.73 1.67
CA LEU A 252 7.60 -16.47 2.26
C LEU A 252 7.00 -15.54 1.20
N VAL A 253 5.84 -14.96 1.49
CA VAL A 253 5.25 -13.87 0.71
C VAL A 253 4.91 -12.73 1.66
N ARG A 254 5.50 -11.56 1.42
CA ARG A 254 5.32 -10.37 2.26
C ARG A 254 4.81 -9.18 1.47
N TYR A 255 3.80 -8.51 2.00
CA TYR A 255 3.31 -7.24 1.49
C TYR A 255 3.28 -6.22 2.64
N ALA A 256 4.33 -5.40 2.71
CA ALA A 256 4.56 -4.50 3.84
C ALA A 256 4.70 -5.28 5.17
N ASP A 257 3.78 -5.07 6.11
CA ASP A 257 3.67 -5.75 7.40
C ASP A 257 2.87 -7.06 7.36
N ASP A 258 1.98 -7.22 6.37
CA ASP A 258 1.23 -8.46 6.17
C ASP A 258 2.17 -9.51 5.54
N LEU A 259 2.31 -10.67 6.17
CA LEU A 259 3.16 -11.75 5.67
C LEU A 259 2.51 -13.12 5.83
N VAL A 260 2.75 -13.99 4.87
CA VAL A 260 2.29 -15.39 4.88
C VAL A 260 3.43 -16.32 4.51
N ILE A 261 3.45 -17.52 5.10
CA ILE A 261 4.43 -18.56 4.78
C ILE A 261 3.68 -19.82 4.36
N LEU A 262 3.92 -20.28 3.14
CA LEU A 262 3.33 -21.50 2.61
C LEU A 262 4.28 -22.67 2.84
N THR A 263 3.81 -23.69 3.55
CA THR A 263 4.61 -24.85 3.98
C THR A 263 3.97 -26.16 3.52
N ARG A 264 4.79 -27.19 3.30
CA ARG A 264 4.31 -28.49 2.83
C ARG A 264 3.66 -29.29 3.96
N THR A 265 4.28 -29.28 5.14
CA THR A 265 3.81 -30.05 6.30
C THR A 265 3.46 -29.17 7.49
N LYS A 266 2.60 -29.67 8.38
CA LYS A 266 2.25 -28.98 9.63
C LYS A 266 3.48 -28.71 10.50
N GLN A 267 4.42 -29.66 10.54
CA GLN A 267 5.65 -29.54 11.32
C GLN A 267 6.49 -28.35 10.84
N GLN A 268 6.69 -28.22 9.53
CA GLN A 268 7.38 -27.06 8.94
C GLN A 268 6.67 -25.74 9.28
N ALA A 269 5.35 -25.74 9.31
CA ALA A 269 4.55 -24.57 9.69
C ALA A 269 4.80 -24.15 11.14
N ILE A 270 4.84 -25.11 12.07
CA ILE A 270 5.12 -24.87 13.49
C ILE A 270 6.55 -24.35 13.69
N GLU A 271 7.53 -24.98 13.02
CA GLU A 271 8.92 -24.54 13.05
C GLU A 271 9.07 -23.13 12.46
N SER A 272 8.37 -22.84 11.36
CA SER A 272 8.34 -21.50 10.74
C SER A 272 7.87 -20.42 11.72
N ILE A 273 6.86 -20.71 12.54
CA ILE A 273 6.36 -19.78 13.56
C ILE A 273 7.45 -19.51 14.61
N GLN A 274 8.15 -20.55 15.08
CA GLN A 274 9.21 -20.41 16.08
C GLN A 274 10.40 -19.60 15.54
N VAL A 275 10.84 -19.90 14.32
CA VAL A 275 11.90 -19.14 13.63
C VAL A 275 11.48 -17.68 13.47
N LEU A 276 10.25 -17.44 13.03
CA LEU A 276 9.75 -16.09 12.84
C LEU A 276 9.69 -15.32 14.15
N GLN A 277 9.21 -15.93 15.24
CA GLN A 277 9.22 -15.34 16.58
C GLN A 277 10.64 -14.97 17.03
N ALA A 278 11.62 -15.85 16.80
CA ALA A 278 13.01 -15.59 17.13
C ALA A 278 13.61 -14.42 16.32
N ILE A 279 13.30 -14.32 15.03
CA ILE A 279 13.74 -13.21 14.17
C ILE A 279 13.06 -11.90 14.59
N MET A 280 11.74 -11.91 14.79
CA MET A 280 10.97 -10.74 15.22
C MET A 280 11.45 -10.21 16.56
N LYS A 281 11.73 -11.09 17.53
CA LYS A 281 12.32 -10.70 18.83
C LYS A 281 13.67 -10.00 18.65
N LYS A 282 14.54 -10.47 17.76
CA LYS A 282 15.82 -9.79 17.45
C LYS A 282 15.62 -8.43 16.79
N LEU A 283 14.50 -8.23 16.10
CA LEU A 283 14.09 -6.96 15.52
C LEU A 283 13.25 -6.10 16.47
N ASP A 284 13.10 -6.45 17.75
CA ASP A 284 12.23 -5.77 18.72
C ASP A 284 10.77 -5.63 18.25
N LEU A 285 10.29 -6.59 17.46
CA LEU A 285 8.91 -6.65 16.97
C LEU A 285 8.15 -7.78 17.65
N THR A 286 6.86 -7.54 17.85
CA THR A 286 5.94 -8.52 18.46
C THR A 286 4.92 -9.00 17.43
N ILE A 287 4.76 -10.33 17.35
CA ILE A 287 3.72 -10.96 16.53
C ILE A 287 2.39 -10.91 17.29
N ASN A 288 1.33 -10.54 16.58
CA ASN A 288 -0.01 -10.55 17.11
C ASN A 288 -0.58 -11.98 17.11
N ARG A 289 -0.59 -12.62 18.28
CA ARG A 289 -1.03 -14.01 18.45
C ARG A 289 -2.52 -14.22 18.12
N ASP A 290 -3.37 -13.24 18.41
CA ASP A 290 -4.83 -13.35 18.18
C ASP A 290 -5.19 -13.37 16.70
N LYS A 291 -4.36 -12.73 15.88
CA LYS A 291 -4.57 -12.64 14.44
C LYS A 291 -3.74 -13.64 13.63
N SER A 292 -2.63 -14.09 14.18
CA SER A 292 -1.77 -15.07 13.49
C SER A 292 -2.41 -16.44 13.56
N ARG A 293 -2.51 -17.15 12.43
CA ARG A 293 -3.26 -18.40 12.32
C ARG A 293 -2.50 -19.41 11.48
N LEU A 294 -2.67 -20.68 11.84
CA LEU A 294 -2.21 -21.81 11.05
C LEU A 294 -3.41 -22.39 10.31
N VAL A 295 -3.37 -22.39 8.98
CA VAL A 295 -4.49 -22.77 8.12
C VAL A 295 -4.10 -23.95 7.23
N HIS A 296 -4.95 -24.99 7.17
CA HIS A 296 -4.79 -26.07 6.20
C HIS A 296 -5.55 -25.74 4.91
N LEU A 297 -4.87 -25.86 3.77
CA LEU A 297 -5.39 -25.43 2.47
C LEU A 297 -6.42 -26.37 1.85
N PHE A 298 -6.49 -27.62 2.28
CA PHE A 298 -7.33 -28.67 1.66
C PHE A 298 -8.58 -29.03 2.46
N ASP A 299 -8.74 -28.54 3.69
CA ASP A 299 -9.86 -28.95 4.56
C ASP A 299 -11.24 -28.44 4.11
N ASN A 300 -11.33 -27.77 2.96
CA ASN A 300 -12.57 -27.26 2.35
C ASN A 300 -13.47 -26.41 3.28
N LYS A 301 -12.98 -26.03 4.46
CA LYS A 301 -13.72 -25.25 5.45
C LYS A 301 -13.02 -23.92 5.73
N GLU A 302 -11.70 -23.95 5.83
CA GLU A 302 -10.90 -22.78 6.21
C GLU A 302 -10.01 -22.28 5.07
N GLY A 303 -9.85 -20.98 5.01
CA GLY A 303 -8.97 -20.25 4.12
C GLY A 303 -8.36 -19.10 4.92
N PHE A 304 -7.50 -18.31 4.30
CA PHE A 304 -6.84 -17.19 4.98
C PHE A 304 -7.07 -15.88 4.25
N ASP A 305 -7.14 -14.79 5.00
CA ASP A 305 -7.38 -13.46 4.44
C ASP A 305 -6.03 -12.77 4.19
N PHE A 306 -5.76 -12.39 2.94
CA PHE A 306 -4.55 -11.66 2.57
C PHE A 306 -4.87 -10.61 1.50
N LEU A 307 -4.44 -9.37 1.71
CA LEU A 307 -4.61 -8.26 0.76
C LEU A 307 -6.05 -8.03 0.26
N GLY A 308 -7.03 -8.24 1.13
CA GLY A 308 -8.45 -8.07 0.78
C GLY A 308 -9.08 -9.27 0.06
N PHE A 309 -8.31 -10.34 -0.14
CA PHE A 309 -8.79 -11.61 -0.67
C PHE A 309 -8.90 -12.65 0.44
N HIS A 310 -9.96 -13.45 0.38
CA HIS A 310 -10.05 -14.73 1.05
C HIS A 310 -9.47 -15.79 0.12
N ASN A 311 -8.40 -16.44 0.57
CA ASN A 311 -7.60 -17.40 -0.19
C ASN A 311 -7.97 -18.81 0.23
N ARG A 312 -8.35 -19.62 -0.75
CA ARG A 312 -8.78 -20.99 -0.50
C ARG A 312 -8.60 -21.86 -1.74
N LYS A 313 -8.31 -23.14 -1.56
CA LYS A 313 -8.37 -24.12 -2.65
C LYS A 313 -9.80 -24.56 -2.94
N PHE A 314 -10.13 -24.63 -4.22
CA PHE A 314 -11.38 -25.18 -4.72
C PHE A 314 -11.07 -26.35 -5.62
N GLU A 315 -11.93 -27.36 -5.56
CA GLU A 315 -11.93 -28.44 -6.52
C GLU A 315 -12.43 -27.92 -7.88
N VAL A 316 -11.61 -28.11 -8.90
CA VAL A 316 -11.87 -27.69 -10.28
C VAL A 316 -11.95 -28.95 -11.13
N HIS A 317 -13.02 -29.02 -11.91
CA HIS A 317 -13.28 -30.12 -12.84
C HIS A 317 -12.98 -29.64 -14.26
N ASN A 318 -12.08 -30.32 -14.95
CA ASN A 318 -11.89 -30.15 -16.40
C ASN A 318 -12.72 -31.23 -17.13
N LYS A 319 -13.33 -30.88 -18.27
CA LYS A 319 -14.04 -31.86 -19.11
C LYS A 319 -13.10 -33.03 -19.45
N GLY A 320 -13.47 -34.25 -19.05
CA GLY A 320 -12.72 -35.47 -19.33
C GLY A 320 -11.45 -35.69 -18.48
N GLY A 321 -11.17 -34.83 -17.50
CA GLY A 321 -9.99 -34.95 -16.62
C GLY A 321 -10.35 -35.29 -15.17
N ARG A 322 -9.36 -35.75 -14.40
CA ARG A 322 -9.50 -35.89 -12.94
C ARG A 322 -9.64 -34.51 -12.29
N PRO A 323 -10.47 -34.38 -11.24
CA PRO A 323 -10.58 -33.12 -10.50
C PRO A 323 -9.22 -32.75 -9.89
N PHE A 324 -8.92 -31.46 -9.84
CA PHE A 324 -7.71 -30.93 -9.20
C PHE A 324 -8.04 -29.73 -8.34
N TYR A 325 -7.21 -29.47 -7.32
CA TYR A 325 -7.40 -28.35 -6.42
C TYR A 325 -6.63 -27.12 -6.90
N ALA A 326 -7.33 -26.02 -7.13
CA ALA A 326 -6.75 -24.74 -7.52
C ALA A 326 -6.94 -23.68 -6.42
N MET A 327 -5.87 -22.96 -6.10
CA MET A 327 -5.97 -21.77 -5.24
C MET A 327 -6.77 -20.67 -5.94
N ALA A 328 -7.83 -20.20 -5.28
CA ALA A 328 -8.64 -19.09 -5.70
C ALA A 328 -8.49 -17.90 -4.75
N HIS A 329 -8.57 -16.71 -5.31
CA HIS A 329 -8.54 -15.44 -4.60
C HIS A 329 -9.91 -14.79 -4.73
N ILE A 330 -10.70 -14.83 -3.66
CA ILE A 330 -12.07 -14.34 -3.65
C ILE A 330 -12.13 -13.03 -2.85
N PRO A 331 -12.92 -12.03 -3.20
CA PRO A 331 -13.08 -10.85 -2.36
C PRO A 331 -13.52 -11.23 -0.93
N LYS A 332 -12.78 -10.78 0.09
CA LYS A 332 -13.18 -11.04 1.49
C LYS A 332 -14.58 -10.48 1.79
N LYS A 333 -15.31 -11.07 2.73
CA LYS A 333 -16.69 -10.63 3.09
C LYS A 333 -16.77 -9.13 3.40
N ASN A 334 -15.78 -8.60 4.14
CA ASN A 334 -15.71 -7.17 4.45
C ASN A 334 -15.47 -6.29 3.21
N ALA A 335 -14.68 -6.75 2.24
CA ALA A 335 -14.48 -6.04 0.98
C ALA A 335 -15.79 -5.95 0.20
N MET A 336 -16.53 -7.05 0.12
CA MET A 336 -17.87 -7.08 -0.50
C MET A 336 -18.85 -6.12 0.21
N LYS A 337 -18.85 -6.09 1.55
CA LYS A 337 -19.66 -5.14 2.32
C LYS A 337 -19.30 -3.68 2.01
N LYS A 338 -18.01 -3.37 1.91
CA LYS A 338 -17.51 -2.03 1.54
C LYS A 338 -17.86 -1.64 0.10
N MET A 339 -17.79 -2.58 -0.84
CA MET A 339 -18.26 -2.35 -2.22
C MET A 339 -19.72 -1.94 -2.23
N ARG A 340 -20.58 -2.74 -1.58
CA ARG A 340 -22.03 -2.44 -1.45
C ARG A 340 -22.28 -1.09 -0.79
N ALA A 341 -21.60 -0.80 0.32
CA ALA A 341 -21.74 0.47 1.02
C ALA A 341 -21.36 1.67 0.13
N LYS A 342 -20.26 1.59 -0.62
CA LYS A 342 -19.82 2.67 -1.52
C LYS A 342 -20.77 2.85 -2.71
N ILE A 343 -21.26 1.75 -3.30
CA ILE A 343 -22.25 1.77 -4.37
C ILE A 343 -23.57 2.38 -3.86
N LYS A 344 -24.00 2.00 -2.66
CA LYS A 344 -25.19 2.57 -2.02
C LYS A 344 -25.02 4.07 -1.78
N ALA A 345 -23.93 4.49 -1.13
CA ALA A 345 -23.64 5.90 -0.87
C ALA A 345 -23.56 6.74 -2.15
N PHE A 346 -23.11 6.14 -3.27
CA PHE A 346 -23.10 6.83 -4.56
C PHE A 346 -24.50 6.98 -5.18
N THR A 347 -25.39 6.00 -5.02
CA THR A 347 -26.70 5.91 -5.70
C THR A 347 -27.88 6.40 -4.86
N GLU A 348 -27.74 6.45 -3.53
CA GLU A 348 -28.80 6.81 -2.58
C GLU A 348 -29.20 8.30 -2.51
N PRO A 349 -28.26 9.26 -2.60
CA PRO A 349 -28.57 10.68 -2.38
C PRO A 349 -29.68 11.21 -3.30
N ARG A 350 -30.70 11.83 -2.70
CA ARG A 350 -31.80 12.47 -3.46
C ARG A 350 -31.33 13.62 -4.34
N THR A 351 -30.26 14.28 -3.95
CA THR A 351 -29.64 15.35 -4.72
C THR A 351 -29.19 14.90 -6.11
N LYS A 352 -29.07 13.60 -6.39
CA LYS A 352 -28.70 13.09 -7.71
C LYS A 352 -29.89 12.76 -8.61
N LEU A 353 -31.13 12.92 -8.15
CA LEU A 353 -32.33 12.54 -8.93
C LEU A 353 -32.52 13.37 -10.21
N TYR A 354 -31.87 14.53 -10.32
CA TYR A 354 -31.84 15.32 -11.55
C TYR A 354 -31.08 14.62 -12.68
N LEU A 355 -30.12 13.74 -12.35
CA LEU A 355 -29.32 13.02 -13.34
C LEU A 355 -30.19 12.02 -14.13
N ASP A 356 -29.82 11.82 -15.38
CA ASP A 356 -30.28 10.65 -16.13
C ASP A 356 -29.54 9.37 -15.69
N ILE A 357 -30.14 8.22 -15.93
CA ILE A 357 -29.56 6.92 -15.58
C ILE A 357 -28.20 6.73 -16.27
N LYS A 358 -28.02 7.19 -17.50
CA LYS A 358 -26.76 7.08 -18.24
C LYS A 358 -25.64 7.90 -17.59
N GLU A 359 -25.96 9.10 -17.10
CA GLU A 359 -25.01 9.95 -16.39
C GLU A 359 -24.62 9.35 -15.03
N LEU A 360 -25.61 8.80 -14.31
CA LEU A 360 -25.36 8.10 -13.06
C LEU A 360 -24.44 6.89 -13.27
N VAL A 361 -24.68 6.10 -14.33
CA VAL A 361 -23.86 4.95 -14.71
C VAL A 361 -22.44 5.38 -15.07
N LYS A 362 -22.25 6.48 -15.80
CA LYS A 362 -20.90 7.01 -16.13
C LYS A 362 -20.08 7.30 -14.87
N GLY A 363 -20.70 7.91 -13.86
CA GLY A 363 -20.05 8.15 -12.57
C GLY A 363 -19.78 6.86 -11.78
N LEU A 364 -20.75 5.94 -11.76
CA LEU A 364 -20.64 4.66 -11.07
C LEU A 364 -19.57 3.75 -11.69
N ASN A 365 -19.43 3.74 -13.02
CA ASN A 365 -18.44 2.96 -13.75
C ASN A 365 -17.01 3.24 -13.29
N ARG A 366 -16.67 4.46 -12.87
CA ARG A 366 -15.34 4.76 -12.31
C ARG A 366 -15.06 3.96 -11.03
N ILE A 367 -16.09 3.75 -10.21
CA ILE A 367 -16.00 2.94 -8.98
C ILE A 367 -15.91 1.45 -9.34
N LEU A 368 -16.81 0.99 -10.21
CA LEU A 368 -16.87 -0.42 -10.61
C LEU A 368 -15.62 -0.87 -11.37
N GLN A 369 -15.06 -0.03 -12.23
CA GLN A 369 -13.81 -0.31 -12.94
C GLN A 369 -12.65 -0.50 -11.97
N GLY A 370 -12.56 0.31 -10.92
CA GLY A 370 -11.56 0.14 -9.87
C GLY A 370 -11.69 -1.22 -9.17
N TYR A 371 -12.92 -1.64 -8.85
CA TYR A 371 -13.16 -2.96 -8.25
C TYR A 371 -12.90 -4.10 -9.23
N LYS A 372 -13.31 -3.98 -10.49
CA LYS A 372 -13.03 -4.95 -11.56
C LYS A 372 -11.53 -5.14 -11.72
N ASN A 373 -10.77 -4.05 -11.88
CA ASN A 373 -9.32 -4.10 -12.03
C ASN A 373 -8.63 -4.77 -10.84
N TYR A 374 -9.09 -4.54 -9.62
CA TYR A 374 -8.43 -5.09 -8.44
C TYR A 374 -8.83 -6.54 -8.13
N TYR A 375 -10.13 -6.88 -8.16
CA TYR A 375 -10.63 -8.16 -7.65
C TYR A 375 -10.80 -9.25 -8.71
N LYS A 376 -10.74 -8.92 -10.01
CA LYS A 376 -10.87 -9.89 -11.10
C LYS A 376 -9.54 -10.61 -11.38
N ILE A 377 -9.09 -11.42 -10.43
CA ILE A 377 -7.82 -12.19 -10.51
C ILE A 377 -8.07 -13.69 -10.74
N SER A 378 -9.17 -14.23 -10.23
CA SER A 378 -9.50 -15.66 -10.31
C SER A 378 -10.85 -15.87 -11.01
N PRO A 379 -10.98 -16.84 -11.93
CA PRO A 379 -12.27 -17.19 -12.52
C PRO A 379 -13.32 -17.59 -11.48
N ILE A 380 -12.91 -18.22 -10.38
CA ILE A 380 -13.82 -18.63 -9.31
C ILE A 380 -14.44 -17.41 -8.60
N ALA A 381 -13.75 -16.27 -8.60
CA ALA A 381 -14.26 -15.03 -7.99
C ALA A 381 -15.52 -14.50 -8.72
N PHE A 382 -15.81 -14.93 -9.95
CA PHE A 382 -16.97 -14.49 -10.72
C PHE A 382 -18.30 -14.69 -9.98
N LYS A 383 -18.44 -15.79 -9.22
CA LYS A 383 -19.65 -16.03 -8.42
C LYS A 383 -19.91 -14.91 -7.41
N TRP A 384 -18.87 -14.42 -6.74
CA TRP A 384 -18.98 -13.33 -5.77
C TRP A 384 -19.17 -11.99 -6.47
N LEU A 385 -18.39 -11.72 -7.51
CA LEU A 385 -18.51 -10.47 -8.26
C LEU A 385 -19.90 -10.31 -8.91
N ASN A 386 -20.53 -11.40 -9.35
CA ASN A 386 -21.91 -11.40 -9.86
C ASN A 386 -22.92 -10.92 -8.81
N GLN A 387 -22.69 -11.20 -7.53
CA GLN A 387 -23.56 -10.69 -6.46
C GLN A 387 -23.47 -9.16 -6.33
N ILE A 388 -22.31 -8.57 -6.65
CA ILE A 388 -22.16 -7.11 -6.71
C ILE A 388 -22.81 -6.57 -7.98
N ASP A 389 -22.63 -7.22 -9.13
CA ASP A 389 -23.30 -6.82 -10.38
C ASP A 389 -24.83 -6.79 -10.22
N TRP A 390 -25.41 -7.82 -9.58
CA TRP A 390 -26.84 -7.85 -9.28
C TRP A 390 -27.25 -6.75 -8.30
N TYR A 391 -26.45 -6.50 -7.26
CA TYR A 391 -26.69 -5.41 -6.33
C TYR A 391 -26.65 -4.03 -7.01
N VAL A 392 -25.73 -3.84 -7.96
CA VAL A 392 -25.66 -2.61 -8.77
C VAL A 392 -26.94 -2.41 -9.57
N LEU A 393 -27.43 -3.45 -10.26
CA LEU A 393 -28.70 -3.39 -11.00
C LEU A 393 -29.89 -3.08 -10.08
N GLU A 394 -29.94 -3.69 -8.91
CA GLU A 394 -30.96 -3.39 -7.90
C GLU A 394 -30.90 -1.92 -7.48
N ARG A 395 -29.70 -1.36 -7.24
CA ARG A 395 -29.53 0.05 -6.84
C ARG A 395 -29.92 1.04 -7.93
N LEU A 396 -29.61 0.73 -9.19
CA LEU A 396 -30.02 1.55 -10.33
C LEU A 396 -31.54 1.51 -10.53
N THR A 397 -32.14 0.33 -10.35
CA THR A 397 -33.59 0.16 -10.39
C THR A 397 -34.28 0.98 -9.29
N LEU A 398 -33.73 0.97 -8.07
CA LEU A 398 -34.26 1.79 -6.97
C LEU A 398 -34.15 3.28 -7.24
N PHE A 399 -33.03 3.72 -7.82
CA PHE A 399 -32.86 5.12 -8.24
C PHE A 399 -33.91 5.52 -9.29
N TYR A 400 -34.09 4.69 -10.32
CA TYR A 400 -35.06 4.94 -11.39
C TYR A 400 -36.50 4.95 -10.88
N ASN A 401 -36.87 3.95 -10.08
CA ASN A 401 -38.20 3.85 -9.49
C ASN A 401 -38.52 5.07 -8.62
N LYS A 402 -37.53 5.58 -7.88
CA LYS A 402 -37.67 6.80 -7.09
C LYS A 402 -37.92 8.04 -7.97
N LYS A 403 -37.29 8.14 -9.15
CA LYS A 403 -37.55 9.21 -10.13
C LYS A 403 -38.95 9.11 -10.74
N LYS A 404 -39.50 7.90 -10.83
CA LYS A 404 -40.85 7.62 -11.37
C LYS A 404 -41.93 7.46 -10.29
N ASN A 405 -41.65 7.80 -9.03
CA ASN A 405 -42.55 7.59 -7.88
C ASN A 405 -43.10 6.16 -7.73
N ASN A 406 -42.37 5.16 -8.23
CA ASN A 406 -42.73 3.75 -8.10
C ASN A 406 -42.19 3.18 -6.79
N ARG A 407 -43.08 2.60 -5.97
CA ARG A 407 -42.73 2.00 -4.67
C ARG A 407 -42.27 0.54 -4.75
N ARG A 408 -42.47 -0.15 -5.89
CA ARG A 408 -42.05 -1.54 -6.08
C ARG A 408 -40.53 -1.62 -6.21
N LYS A 409 -39.88 -2.41 -5.36
CA LYS A 409 -38.40 -2.53 -5.32
C LYS A 409 -37.78 -2.89 -6.67
N HIS A 410 -38.40 -3.80 -7.41
CA HIS A 410 -37.91 -4.31 -8.70
C HIS A 410 -38.81 -3.96 -9.89
N GLY A 411 -39.69 -2.95 -9.74
CA GLY A 411 -40.75 -2.65 -10.71
C GLY A 411 -40.29 -2.37 -12.15
N ASN A 412 -39.11 -1.76 -12.34
CA ASN A 412 -38.53 -1.46 -13.66
C ASN A 412 -37.20 -2.18 -13.89
N LEU A 413 -36.97 -3.33 -13.23
CA LEU A 413 -35.68 -4.02 -13.28
C LEU A 413 -35.28 -4.42 -14.72
N LYS A 414 -36.22 -4.98 -15.50
CA LYS A 414 -35.96 -5.41 -16.88
C LYS A 414 -35.61 -4.21 -17.78
N THR A 415 -36.41 -3.15 -17.71
CA THR A 415 -36.15 -1.89 -18.44
C THR A 415 -34.75 -1.35 -18.15
N ILE A 416 -34.36 -1.28 -16.87
CA ILE A 416 -33.04 -0.78 -16.48
C ILE A 416 -31.94 -1.74 -16.91
N GLN A 417 -32.16 -3.04 -16.78
CA GLN A 417 -31.20 -4.04 -17.24
C GLN A 417 -30.91 -3.88 -18.74
N ASP A 418 -31.94 -3.73 -19.56
CA ASP A 418 -31.80 -3.56 -21.01
C ASP A 418 -31.12 -2.23 -21.35
N GLU A 419 -31.52 -1.14 -20.69
CA GLU A 419 -30.98 0.20 -20.91
C GLU A 419 -29.49 0.32 -20.53
N VAL A 420 -29.05 -0.32 -19.44
CA VAL A 420 -27.67 -0.20 -18.95
C VAL A 420 -26.77 -1.35 -19.37
N ASN A 421 -27.29 -2.39 -20.03
CA ASN A 421 -26.59 -3.66 -20.31
C ASN A 421 -25.20 -3.47 -20.93
N TYR A 422 -25.09 -2.53 -21.88
CA TYR A 422 -23.88 -2.22 -22.65
C TYR A 422 -23.12 -1.00 -22.11
N LEU A 423 -23.71 -0.26 -21.17
CA LEU A 423 -23.12 0.93 -20.58
C LEU A 423 -22.37 0.61 -19.28
N ILE A 424 -22.84 -0.38 -18.53
CA ILE A 424 -22.34 -0.64 -17.19
C ILE A 424 -21.13 -1.58 -17.17
N VAL A 425 -20.12 -1.21 -16.40
CA VAL A 425 -18.99 -2.09 -16.13
C VAL A 425 -19.46 -3.25 -15.25
N LYS A 426 -19.47 -4.46 -15.82
CA LYS A 426 -19.73 -5.70 -15.09
C LYS A 426 -18.45 -6.23 -14.48
N LEU A 427 -18.45 -6.49 -13.18
CA LEU A 427 -17.31 -7.02 -12.45
C LEU A 427 -17.05 -8.48 -12.82
N ALA A 428 -18.11 -9.26 -13.04
CA ALA A 428 -18.00 -10.70 -13.27
C ALA A 428 -17.92 -11.12 -14.75
N ARG A 429 -18.09 -10.20 -15.70
CA ARG A 429 -17.97 -10.49 -17.14
C ARG A 429 -16.78 -9.77 -17.76
N ASN A 430 -16.32 -10.27 -18.91
CA ASN A 430 -15.34 -9.55 -19.73
C ASN A 430 -15.98 -8.29 -20.28
#